data_AF-A0A2W5AUA2-F1
#
_entry.id   AF-A0A2W5AUA2-F1
#
_cell.length_a   1.000
_cell.length_b   1.000
_cell.length_c   1.000
_cell.angle_alpha   90.00
_cell.angle_beta   90.00
_cell.angle_gamma   90.00
#
_symmetry.space_group_name_H-M   'P 1'
#
loop_
_entity.id
_entity.type
_entity.pdbx_description
1 polymer ?
#
loop_
_entity_poly.entity_id
_entity_poly.type
_entity_poly.pdbx_seq_one_letter_code
_entity_poly.pdbx_strand_id
1 'polypeptide(L)' 'MEQRDQQSLQVAKLYYRGGMSQGEVASEMGLSRPTVAKLLQHAKARGYVTVEIHDPREDSDELGQRLMERYG' A
#
# COMPACT_ATOMS: atom_id res chain seq x y z
N MET A 1 -4.82 -19.99 1.43
CA MET A 1 -3.86 -18.90 1.64
C MET A 1 -2.70 -19.44 2.46
N GLU A 2 -1.46 -19.11 2.09
CA GLU A 2 -0.29 -19.51 2.85
C GLU A 2 -0.20 -18.74 4.18
N GLN A 3 0.51 -19.27 5.17
CA GLN A 3 0.71 -18.62 6.49
C GLN A 3 1.24 -17.18 6.34
N ARG A 4 2.15 -16.98 5.39
CA ARG A 4 2.75 -15.67 5.10
C ARG A 4 1.76 -14.68 4.50
N ASP A 5 0.81 -15.13 3.69
CA ASP A 5 -0.27 -14.28 3.16
C ASP A 5 -1.16 -13.77 4.30
N GLN A 6 -1.51 -14.66 5.24
CA GLN A 6 -2.32 -14.30 6.41
C GLN A 6 -1.60 -13.28 7.31
N GLN A 7 -0.31 -13.51 7.61
CA GLN A 7 0.49 -12.56 8.37
C GLN A 7 0.63 -11.20 7.67
N SER A 8 0.81 -11.21 6.35
CA SER A 8 0.91 -9.98 5.55
C SER A 8 -0.38 -9.17 5.57
N LEU A 9 -1.54 -9.85 5.50
CA LEU A 9 -2.86 -9.23 5.64
C LEU A 9 -3.06 -8.62 7.03
N GLN A 10 -2.63 -9.31 8.09
CA GLN A 10 -2.76 -8.79 9.45
C GLN A 10 -1.88 -7.56 9.68
N VAL A 11 -0.62 -7.62 9.26
CA VAL A 11 0.30 -6.47 9.26
C VAL A 11 -0.28 -5.28 8.49
N ALA A 12 -0.81 -5.52 7.28
CA ALA A 12 -1.41 -4.47 6.46
C ALA A 12 -2.62 -3.81 7.13
N LYS A 13 -3.48 -4.59 7.79
CA LYS A 13 -4.64 -4.05 8.53
C LYS A 13 -4.19 -3.15 9.69
N LEU A 14 -3.23 -3.57 10.49
CA LEU A 14 -2.73 -2.77 11.61
C LEU A 14 -2.06 -1.47 11.12
N TYR A 15 -1.26 -1.54 10.05
CA TYR A 15 -0.57 -0.38 9.49
C TYR A 15 -1.50 0.61 8.79
N TYR A 16 -2.25 0.16 7.76
CA TYR A 16 -3.03 1.06 6.90
C TYR A 16 -4.37 1.45 7.51
N ARG A 17 -5.08 0.52 8.15
CA ARG A 17 -6.38 0.79 8.77
C ARG A 17 -6.24 1.24 10.22
N GLY A 18 -5.31 0.64 10.96
CA GLY A 18 -5.07 0.99 12.36
C GLY A 18 -4.21 2.24 12.54
N GLY A 19 -3.56 2.74 11.49
CA GLY A 19 -2.69 3.93 11.56
C GLY A 19 -1.41 3.70 12.36
N MET A 20 -1.10 2.45 12.73
CA MET A 20 0.10 2.12 13.49
C MET A 20 1.35 2.28 12.62
N SER A 21 2.43 2.78 13.22
CA SER A 21 3.76 2.73 12.62
C SER A 21 4.25 1.28 12.50
N GLN A 22 5.21 1.02 11.60
CA GLN A 22 5.81 -0.31 11.48
C GLN A 22 6.48 -0.80 12.77
N GLY A 23 6.92 0.13 13.64
CA GLY A 23 7.48 -0.20 14.95
C GLY A 23 6.41 -0.69 15.92
N GLU A 24 5.27 -0.01 15.99
CA GLU A 24 4.14 -0.42 16.82
C GLU A 24 3.57 -1.76 16.35
N VAL A 25 3.41 -1.95 15.03
CA VAL A 25 2.98 -3.25 14.47
C VAL A 25 3.98 -4.36 14.82
N ALA A 26 5.29 -4.06 14.79
CA ALA A 26 6.32 -5.02 15.15
C ALA A 26 6.21 -5.44 16.62
N SER A 27 6.06 -4.47 17.52
CA SER A 27 5.83 -4.73 18.96
C SER A 27 4.55 -5.53 19.20
N GLU A 28 3.44 -5.16 18.58
CA GLU A 28 2.13 -5.82 18.73
C GLU A 28 2.16 -7.28 18.24
N MET A 29 2.85 -7.54 17.12
CA MET A 29 2.90 -8.88 16.52
C MET A 29 4.07 -9.74 17.00
N GLY A 30 4.92 -9.23 17.89
CA GLY A 30 6.14 -9.93 18.33
C GLY A 30 7.15 -10.17 17.19
N LEU A 31 7.20 -9.24 16.23
CA LEU A 31 8.07 -9.31 15.05
C LEU A 31 9.15 -8.24 15.09
N SER A 32 10.15 -8.38 14.22
CA SER A 32 11.09 -7.28 13.97
C SER A 32 10.48 -6.25 13.01
N ARG A 33 10.85 -4.97 13.14
CA ARG A 33 10.44 -3.92 12.19
C ARG A 33 10.82 -4.24 10.73
N PRO A 34 12.02 -4.78 10.42
CA PRO A 34 12.32 -5.26 9.06
C PRO A 34 11.39 -6.39 8.57
N THR A 35 10.96 -7.30 9.46
CA THR A 35 9.98 -8.35 9.11
C THR A 35 8.63 -7.74 8.74
N VAL A 36 8.15 -6.77 9.52
CA VAL A 36 6.92 -6.03 9.21
C VAL A 36 7.02 -5.33 7.85
N ALA A 37 8.15 -4.68 7.55
CA ALA A 37 8.36 -4.04 6.26
C ALA A 37 8.27 -5.05 5.09
N LYS A 38 8.90 -6.22 5.22
CA LYS A 38 8.84 -7.30 4.22
C LYS A 38 7.41 -7.87 4.05
N LEU A 39 6.64 -7.97 5.14
CA LEU A 39 5.25 -8.42 5.10
C LEU A 39 4.33 -7.39 4.43
N LEU A 40 4.53 -6.09 4.66
CA LEU A 40 3.83 -5.03 3.92
C LEU A 40 4.15 -5.07 2.42
N GLN A 41 5.42 -5.26 2.07
CA GLN A 41 5.83 -5.44 0.67
C GLN A 41 5.17 -6.68 0.05
N HIS A 42 5.13 -7.79 0.77
CA HIS A 42 4.45 -9.01 0.32
C HIS A 42 2.94 -8.78 0.10
N ALA A 43 2.28 -8.08 1.02
CA ALA A 43 0.85 -7.73 0.87
C ALA A 43 0.59 -6.92 -0.40
N LYS A 44 1.44 -5.93 -0.70
CA LYS A 44 1.37 -5.14 -1.94
C LYS A 44 1.61 -6.01 -3.17
N ALA A 45 2.68 -6.81 -3.17
CA ALA A 45 3.04 -7.67 -4.30
C ALA A 45 1.95 -8.71 -4.64
N ARG A 46 1.21 -9.17 -3.62
CA ARG A 46 0.08 -10.09 -3.79
C ARG A 46 -1.23 -9.40 -4.18
N GLY A 47 -1.26 -8.07 -4.24
CA GLY A 47 -2.47 -7.29 -4.52
C GLY A 47 -3.45 -7.21 -3.36
N TYR A 48 -3.03 -7.54 -2.13
CA TYR A 48 -3.87 -7.40 -0.93
C TYR A 48 -3.99 -5.95 -0.45
N VAL A 49 -3.07 -5.10 -0.89
CA VAL A 49 -3.06 -3.67 -0.61
C VAL A 49 -2.84 -2.93 -1.92
N THR A 50 -3.78 -2.07 -2.25
CA THR A 50 -3.63 -1.03 -3.28
C THR A 50 -3.53 0.31 -2.57
N VAL A 51 -2.57 1.13 -2.99
CA VAL A 51 -2.46 2.53 -2.53
C VAL A 51 -2.77 3.39 -3.73
N GLU A 52 -3.87 4.13 -3.64
CA GLU A 52 -4.28 5.09 -4.66
C GLU A 52 -3.98 6.49 -4.15
N ILE A 53 -3.40 7.32 -5.02
CA ILE A 53 -3.09 8.72 -4.74
C ILE A 53 -3.86 9.52 -5.78
N HIS A 54 -4.78 10.36 -5.32
CA HIS A 54 -5.47 11.30 -6.18
C HIS A 54 -4.76 12.65 -6.06
N ASP A 55 -3.94 13.00 -7.06
CA ASP A 55 -3.30 14.32 -7.16
C ASP A 55 -4.00 15.16 -8.23
N PRO A 56 -4.79 16.18 -7.85
CA PRO A 56 -5.50 17.03 -8.80
C PRO A 56 -4.59 17.75 -9.82
N ARG A 57 -3.29 17.86 -9.53
CA ARG A 57 -2.31 18.44 -10.46
C ARG A 57 -1.97 17.48 -11.61
N GLU A 58 -1.88 16.19 -11.32
CA GLU A 58 -1.61 15.15 -12.32
C GLU A 58 -2.85 14.88 -13.18
N ASP A 59 -4.04 14.96 -12.58
CA ASP A 59 -5.32 14.81 -13.30
C ASP A 59 -5.50 15.87 -14.40
N SER A 60 -5.01 17.10 -14.16
CA SER A 60 -5.09 18.21 -15.11
C SER A 60 -4.21 17.98 -16.35
N ASP A 61 -3.03 17.38 -16.14
CA ASP A 61 -2.07 17.08 -17.19
C ASP A 61 -2.52 15.89 -18.05
N GLU A 62 -3.09 14.84 -17.45
CA GLU A 62 -3.69 13.72 -18.20
C GLU A 62 -4.88 14.16 -19.03
N LEU A 63 -5.77 14.98 -18.47
CA LEU A 63 -6.92 15.50 -19.22
C LEU A 63 -6.47 16.37 -20.39
N GLY A 64 -5.45 17.22 -20.16
CA GLY A 64 -4.84 18.07 -21.17
C GLY A 64 -4.19 17.28 -22.30
N GLN A 65 -3.41 16.25 -21.98
CA GLN A 65 -2.78 15.36 -22.97
C GLN A 65 -3.84 14.63 -23.80
N ARG A 66 -4.88 14.07 -23.17
CA ARG A 66 -5.96 13.36 -23.88
C ARG A 66 -6.76 14.26 -24.81
N LEU A 67 -6.92 15.54 -24.46
CA LEU A 67 -7.55 16.53 -25.32
C LEU A 67 -6.65 16.90 -26.51
N MET A 68 -5.34 17.06 -26.30
CA MET A 68 -4.37 17.28 -27.38
C MET A 68 -4.30 16.10 -28.35
N GLU A 69 -4.21 14.86 -27.87
CA GLU A 69 -4.18 13.68 -28.75
C GLU A 69 -5.43 13.52 -29.60
N ARG A 70 -6.58 13.97 -29.11
CA ARG A 70 -7.88 13.81 -29.80
C ARG A 70 -8.23 14.98 -30.71
N TYR A 71 -7.77 16.20 -30.41
CA TYR A 71 -8.23 17.43 -31.06
C TYR A 71 -7.12 18.41 -31.48
N GLY A 72 -5.86 18.17 -31.11
CA GLY A 72 -4.69 18.94 -31.55
C GLY A 72 -4.07 18.37 -32.82
#